data_AF-A0A6P3EXC9-F1
#
_entry.id   AF-A0A6P3EXC9-F1
#
_cell.length_a   1.000
_cell.length_b   1.000
_cell.length_c   1.000
_cell.angle_alpha   90.00
_cell.angle_beta   90.00
_cell.angle_gamma   90.00
#
_symmetry.space_group_name_H-M   'P 1'
#
loop_
_entity.id
_entity.type
_entity.pdbx_description
1 polymer ?
#
loop_
_entity_poly.entity_id
_entity_poly.type
_entity_poly.pdbx_seq_one_letter_code
_entity_poly.pdbx_strand_id
1 'polypeptide(L)'
;MATTFLQTSSSTFGGCSTRGGSLRVGGGGFGGGSLYGGGGSRGISASSARFVSSGMGGGYGGGMSCGFGGGAGSSFGGGFGGGFGGGFGGGSGGGFGGGFGGDFGGGDGLLSGNEKITMQNLNDRLASYLDKVRALEEANTDLEVKIRDWYQRQSPASPERDYSRYFKEIEELRDKILAGTIDNSRVILEIDNARLAADDFRLKYENELTLRQSVEADINGLRRVLDELTLAKTDLEMQIEGLNEELAFLRKNHEEEMKEFGSQLAGQVNVEMDAAPGVDLTRVLAEMREQYEAVAEKNRRDAEAWFFSKTEELNKEVASNTEMIHSSKTEVTELRRTLQGLEIELQSQLSMKAGLESSLAETECRYATQLQQIQGLIGGVEEQLAQLRCEMEQQSQEYKILLDVKTRLEQEIATYRSLLEGQDARMAGIGTREAVLGGAAGGGSSNNFRIKVEETVDGKVVSSHKRDV
;
A
#
# COMPACT_ATOMS: atom_id res chain seq x y z
N MET A 1 -51.56 28.42 -64.02
CA MET A 1 -51.10 27.03 -64.28
C MET A 1 -51.88 26.13 -63.33
N ALA A 2 -52.49 25.12 -63.92
CA ALA A 2 -53.31 24.03 -63.37
C ALA A 2 -52.77 23.43 -62.05
N THR A 3 -53.50 22.74 -61.17
CA THR A 3 -54.93 22.52 -60.86
C THR A 3 -54.95 21.59 -59.61
N THR A 4 -55.94 21.78 -58.75
CA THR A 4 -56.68 20.78 -57.93
C THR A 4 -55.98 19.84 -56.94
N PHE A 5 -56.36 20.08 -55.67
CA PHE A 5 -56.84 19.13 -54.66
C PHE A 5 -57.32 17.74 -55.16
N LEU A 6 -57.00 16.68 -54.42
CA LEU A 6 -58.01 15.76 -53.86
C LEU A 6 -57.42 14.83 -52.79
N GLN A 7 -58.28 14.60 -51.79
CA GLN A 7 -58.17 13.82 -50.57
C GLN A 7 -58.85 12.46 -50.81
N THR A 8 -58.29 11.32 -50.39
CA THR A 8 -59.11 10.18 -49.91
C THR A 8 -58.31 9.11 -49.14
N SER A 9 -59.03 8.52 -48.19
CA SER A 9 -58.71 7.50 -47.19
C SER A 9 -58.92 6.06 -47.71
N SER A 10 -58.25 5.07 -47.12
CA SER A 10 -58.69 3.65 -46.91
C SER A 10 -57.51 2.83 -46.35
N SER A 11 -57.50 2.34 -45.11
CA SER A 11 -58.15 1.15 -44.53
C SER A 11 -57.58 -0.22 -44.96
N THR A 12 -57.27 -1.02 -43.92
CA THR A 12 -57.41 -2.49 -43.76
C THR A 12 -56.36 -3.49 -44.30
N PHE A 13 -55.89 -4.33 -43.34
CA PHE A 13 -55.85 -5.81 -43.34
C PHE A 13 -54.53 -6.57 -43.63
N GLY A 14 -54.25 -7.53 -42.72
CA GLY A 14 -53.48 -8.78 -42.95
C GLY A 14 -51.95 -8.63 -42.90
N GLY A 15 -51.18 -9.52 -42.29
CA GLY A 15 -51.43 -10.83 -41.71
C GLY A 15 -50.10 -11.43 -41.27
N CYS A 16 -50.24 -12.42 -40.40
CA CYS A 16 -49.23 -13.29 -39.81
C CYS A 16 -48.38 -14.02 -40.88
N SER A 17 -47.09 -14.24 -40.61
CA SER A 17 -46.54 -15.61 -40.58
C SER A 17 -45.18 -15.61 -39.89
N THR A 18 -44.96 -16.75 -39.26
CA THR A 18 -43.96 -17.11 -38.28
C THR A 18 -42.98 -18.08 -38.99
N ARG A 19 -41.87 -18.42 -38.35
CA ARG A 19 -41.15 -19.69 -38.63
C ARG A 19 -40.34 -20.06 -37.38
N GLY A 20 -40.81 -21.09 -36.68
CA GLY A 20 -40.13 -21.68 -35.54
C GLY A 20 -39.06 -22.68 -35.95
N GLY A 21 -38.02 -22.80 -35.12
CA GLY A 21 -37.03 -23.86 -35.13
C GLY A 21 -36.90 -24.44 -33.73
N SER A 22 -37.27 -25.71 -33.59
CA SER A 22 -37.39 -26.48 -32.33
C SER A 22 -36.03 -26.91 -31.76
N LEU A 23 -35.88 -27.02 -30.44
CA LEU A 23 -34.94 -27.97 -29.79
C LEU A 23 -35.25 -28.21 -28.29
N ARG A 24 -35.70 -29.44 -28.03
CA ARG A 24 -35.41 -30.39 -26.93
C ARG A 24 -35.50 -29.96 -25.45
N VAL A 25 -36.56 -30.52 -24.86
CA VAL A 25 -36.83 -30.84 -23.46
C VAL A 25 -35.69 -31.60 -22.75
N GLY A 26 -35.39 -31.18 -21.52
CA GLY A 26 -34.75 -31.97 -20.47
C GLY A 26 -35.24 -31.45 -19.11
N GLY A 27 -36.16 -32.20 -18.47
CA GLY A 27 -36.81 -31.81 -17.22
C GLY A 27 -36.00 -32.13 -15.96
N GLY A 28 -36.19 -31.32 -14.93
CA GLY A 28 -35.73 -31.55 -13.56
C GLY A 28 -36.42 -30.57 -12.62
N GLY A 29 -37.26 -31.10 -11.72
CA GLY A 29 -38.24 -30.35 -10.95
C GLY A 29 -37.78 -29.72 -9.63
N PHE A 30 -38.59 -28.75 -9.22
CA PHE A 30 -39.04 -28.35 -7.88
C PHE A 30 -38.08 -28.32 -6.67
N GLY A 31 -38.05 -27.13 -6.05
CA GLY A 31 -37.66 -26.93 -4.65
C GLY A 31 -37.98 -25.51 -4.20
N GLY A 32 -39.25 -25.24 -3.90
CA GLY A 32 -39.70 -23.98 -3.31
C GLY A 32 -39.46 -23.94 -1.80
N GLY A 33 -38.99 -22.81 -1.30
CA GLY A 33 -38.83 -22.52 0.12
C GLY A 33 -39.13 -21.05 0.40
N SER A 34 -40.37 -20.78 0.79
CA SER A 34 -40.84 -19.53 1.38
C SER A 34 -40.54 -19.56 2.88
N LEU A 35 -40.13 -18.44 3.48
CA LEU A 35 -40.78 -17.93 4.71
C LEU A 35 -40.34 -16.51 5.07
N TYR A 36 -41.40 -15.77 5.37
CA TYR A 36 -41.60 -14.45 5.93
C TYR A 36 -40.86 -14.16 7.26
N GLY A 37 -40.55 -12.88 7.50
CA GLY A 37 -40.97 -12.23 8.76
C GLY A 37 -39.89 -11.60 9.66
N GLY A 38 -40.03 -10.28 9.88
CA GLY A 38 -39.84 -9.69 11.21
C GLY A 38 -38.61 -8.79 11.39
N GLY A 39 -38.84 -7.48 11.46
CA GLY A 39 -37.83 -6.48 11.82
C GLY A 39 -37.55 -6.37 13.32
N GLY A 40 -36.54 -5.59 13.69
CA GLY A 40 -36.27 -5.24 15.07
C GLY A 40 -34.82 -4.88 15.39
N SER A 41 -34.41 -3.66 15.03
CA SER A 41 -33.51 -2.73 15.73
C SER A 41 -32.47 -3.21 16.77
N ARG A 42 -31.23 -2.71 16.56
CA ARG A 42 -30.15 -2.32 17.50
C ARG A 42 -29.12 -3.39 17.94
N GLY A 43 -27.85 -3.05 17.72
CA GLY A 43 -26.73 -3.47 18.55
C GLY A 43 -25.57 -4.12 17.80
N ILE A 44 -24.70 -3.30 17.19
CA ILE A 44 -23.42 -3.76 16.63
C ILE A 44 -22.46 -4.01 17.80
N SER A 45 -21.91 -5.21 17.89
CA SER A 45 -20.56 -5.42 18.44
C SER A 45 -19.94 -6.65 17.79
N ALA A 46 -18.85 -6.43 17.08
CA ALA A 46 -18.10 -7.41 16.33
C ALA A 46 -17.31 -8.33 17.25
N SER A 47 -17.32 -9.64 16.97
CA SER A 47 -16.22 -10.54 17.26
C SER A 47 -16.29 -11.79 16.38
N SER A 48 -15.18 -11.97 15.69
CA SER A 48 -14.74 -13.09 14.84
C SER A 48 -15.37 -14.46 15.14
N ALA A 49 -16.07 -15.01 14.15
CA ALA A 49 -16.32 -16.44 14.05
C ALA A 49 -15.91 -16.92 12.66
N ARG A 50 -14.95 -17.83 12.67
CA ARG A 50 -14.35 -18.48 11.51
C ARG A 50 -15.36 -19.54 11.07
N PHE A 51 -16.00 -19.36 9.91
CA PHE A 51 -16.80 -20.40 9.30
C PHE A 51 -16.07 -20.97 8.09
N VAL A 52 -15.78 -22.26 8.25
CA VAL A 52 -15.37 -23.21 7.24
C VAL A 52 -16.54 -23.35 6.26
N SER A 53 -16.35 -23.00 5.00
CA SER A 53 -17.27 -23.39 3.93
C SER A 53 -16.63 -24.53 3.14
N SER A 54 -17.17 -25.71 3.35
CA SER A 54 -17.08 -26.89 2.50
C SER A 54 -17.42 -26.55 1.05
N GLY A 55 -16.40 -26.51 0.20
CA GLY A 55 -16.55 -26.55 -1.26
C GLY A 55 -16.53 -28.00 -1.73
N MET A 56 -17.71 -28.54 -2.03
CA MET A 56 -17.87 -29.78 -2.77
C MET A 56 -17.86 -29.42 -4.26
N GLY A 57 -16.82 -29.80 -4.99
CA GLY A 57 -16.71 -29.56 -6.43
C GLY A 57 -15.51 -30.31 -7.00
N GLY A 58 -15.78 -31.49 -7.57
CA GLY A 58 -14.79 -32.35 -8.19
C GLY A 58 -14.29 -31.79 -9.53
N GLY A 59 -12.97 -31.90 -9.73
CA GLY A 59 -12.30 -31.66 -10.99
C GLY A 59 -10.98 -32.42 -11.01
N TYR A 60 -10.88 -33.40 -11.89
CA TYR A 60 -9.66 -34.18 -12.16
C TYR A 60 -8.57 -33.28 -12.76
N GLY A 61 -7.33 -33.40 -12.29
CA GLY A 61 -6.18 -32.78 -12.93
C GLY A 61 -4.93 -32.85 -12.07
N GLY A 62 -4.02 -33.78 -12.38
CA GLY A 62 -2.75 -33.95 -11.68
C GLY A 62 -1.78 -32.78 -11.93
N GLY A 63 -1.00 -32.45 -10.90
CA GLY A 63 0.10 -31.49 -10.99
C GLY A 63 0.93 -31.52 -9.72
N MET A 64 2.19 -31.92 -9.85
CA MET A 64 3.23 -31.97 -8.81
C MET A 64 3.25 -30.73 -7.91
N SER A 65 3.11 -30.91 -6.59
CA SER A 65 3.54 -29.93 -5.60
C SER A 65 4.90 -30.36 -5.03
N CYS A 66 5.97 -29.82 -5.59
CA CYS A 66 7.27 -29.75 -4.94
C CYS A 66 7.29 -28.52 -4.03
N GLY A 67 7.66 -28.73 -2.76
CA GLY A 67 7.73 -27.68 -1.76
C GLY A 67 8.94 -26.77 -1.95
N PHE A 68 8.76 -25.50 -1.62
CA PHE A 68 9.82 -24.64 -1.09
C PHE A 68 9.17 -23.43 -0.41
N GLY A 69 9.53 -23.17 0.85
CA GLY A 69 8.98 -22.04 1.60
C GLY A 69 9.20 -22.08 3.10
N GLY A 70 10.38 -22.49 3.55
CA GLY A 70 10.82 -22.28 4.93
C GLY A 70 11.39 -20.88 5.09
N GLY A 71 10.57 -19.93 5.53
CA GLY A 71 11.01 -18.60 5.96
C GLY A 71 10.94 -18.50 7.48
N ALA A 72 12.07 -18.73 8.15
CA ALA A 72 12.23 -18.52 9.58
C ALA A 72 12.46 -17.02 9.85
N GLY A 73 11.44 -16.32 10.35
CA GLY A 73 11.56 -14.99 10.93
C GLY A 73 11.16 -15.04 12.41
N SER A 74 12.11 -15.39 13.29
CA SER A 74 11.92 -15.33 14.74
C SER A 74 12.24 -13.91 15.24
N SER A 75 11.18 -13.18 15.58
CA SER A 75 11.20 -11.98 16.40
C SER A 75 11.64 -12.31 17.83
N PHE A 76 12.77 -11.76 18.27
CA PHE A 76 13.10 -11.70 19.70
C PHE A 76 12.47 -10.43 20.30
N GLY A 77 11.34 -10.60 20.99
CA GLY A 77 10.67 -9.56 21.76
C GLY A 77 9.95 -10.20 22.93
N GLY A 78 10.69 -10.53 23.99
CA GLY A 78 10.17 -11.14 25.22
C GLY A 78 10.36 -10.20 26.40
N GLY A 79 9.34 -9.43 26.73
CA GLY A 79 9.22 -8.75 28.02
C GLY A 79 8.79 -9.75 29.09
N PHE A 80 9.53 -9.79 30.20
CA PHE A 80 9.09 -10.45 31.43
C PHE A 80 8.82 -9.39 32.48
N GLY A 81 7.53 -9.23 32.81
CA GLY A 81 7.08 -8.59 34.03
C GLY A 81 7.23 -9.57 35.21
N GLY A 82 7.77 -9.07 36.31
CA GLY A 82 7.85 -9.77 37.59
C GLY A 82 7.82 -8.73 38.71
N GLY A 83 6.69 -8.61 39.37
CA GLY A 83 6.50 -7.72 40.51
C GLY A 83 7.22 -8.23 41.76
N PHE A 84 7.74 -7.29 42.54
CA PHE A 84 7.96 -7.46 43.98
C PHE A 84 7.78 -6.10 44.66
N GLY A 85 6.57 -5.90 45.20
CA GLY A 85 6.34 -4.92 46.25
C GLY A 85 6.70 -5.56 47.59
N GLY A 86 7.58 -4.91 48.35
CA GLY A 86 7.97 -5.33 49.69
C GLY A 86 8.05 -4.10 50.59
N GLY A 87 7.00 -3.88 51.37
CA GLY A 87 6.99 -2.95 52.50
C GLY A 87 7.50 -3.62 53.77
N PHE A 88 8.36 -2.91 54.51
CA PHE A 88 8.73 -3.10 55.91
C PHE A 88 9.26 -1.72 56.36
N GLY A 89 8.73 -0.99 57.35
CA GLY A 89 7.86 -1.36 58.46
C GLY A 89 8.69 -1.81 59.67
N GLY A 90 9.25 -0.88 60.45
CA GLY A 90 9.88 -1.23 61.73
C GLY A 90 10.78 -0.14 62.31
N GLY A 91 10.24 0.63 63.25
CA GLY A 91 11.03 1.53 64.08
C GLY A 91 11.86 0.79 65.12
N SER A 92 12.93 1.43 65.57
CA SER A 92 13.57 1.09 66.83
C SER A 92 14.13 2.36 67.47
N GLY A 93 13.50 2.76 68.57
CA GLY A 93 14.05 3.72 69.52
C GLY A 93 15.09 3.03 70.39
N GLY A 94 16.12 3.77 70.76
CA GLY A 94 17.16 3.32 71.69
C GLY A 94 17.96 4.51 72.18
N GLY A 95 17.49 5.11 73.26
CA GLY A 95 18.23 6.14 73.98
C GLY A 95 19.45 5.56 74.68
N PHE A 96 20.54 6.33 74.73
CA PHE A 96 21.55 6.23 75.76
C PHE A 96 21.87 7.63 76.26
N GLY A 97 21.32 7.94 77.44
CA GLY A 97 21.85 8.96 78.34
C GLY A 97 22.94 8.34 79.23
N GLY A 98 23.87 9.19 79.65
CA GLY A 98 24.95 8.90 80.60
C GLY A 98 26.05 9.94 80.38
N GLY A 99 26.22 11.00 81.16
CA GLY A 99 25.97 11.11 82.59
C GLY A 99 27.22 10.67 83.34
N PHE A 100 28.28 11.50 83.33
CA PHE A 100 29.35 11.46 84.31
C PHE A 100 29.51 12.86 84.91
N GLY A 101 28.99 13.00 86.12
CA GLY A 101 29.35 14.04 87.08
C GLY A 101 30.10 13.42 88.26
N GLY A 102 30.63 14.29 89.12
CA GLY A 102 31.30 13.98 90.40
C GLY A 102 32.81 14.14 90.28
N ASP A 103 33.42 15.26 90.71
CA ASP A 103 33.51 15.82 92.08
C ASP A 103 34.34 14.96 93.04
N PHE A 104 34.94 15.63 94.03
CA PHE A 104 36.04 15.28 94.96
C PHE A 104 37.42 15.75 94.48
N GLY A 105 38.13 16.65 95.17
CA GLY A 105 37.92 17.22 96.50
C GLY A 105 39.29 17.52 97.12
N GLY A 106 39.35 18.54 97.98
CA GLY A 106 40.49 18.79 98.86
C GLY A 106 41.22 20.09 98.56
N GLY A 107 40.81 21.13 99.27
CA GLY A 107 41.39 22.46 99.16
C GLY A 107 42.65 22.68 100.02
N ASP A 108 43.04 23.94 99.93
CA ASP A 108 43.93 24.73 100.80
C ASP A 108 45.42 24.75 100.44
N GLY A 109 45.91 25.96 100.17
CA GLY A 109 47.34 26.25 100.05
C GLY A 109 47.80 26.96 98.78
N LEU A 110 47.70 28.30 98.80
CA LEU A 110 48.70 29.21 98.25
C LEU A 110 48.71 29.47 96.72
N LEU A 111 48.10 30.62 96.38
CA LEU A 111 48.02 31.33 95.10
C LEU A 111 49.40 31.69 94.48
N SER A 112 50.21 30.70 94.09
CA SER A 112 51.45 30.90 93.31
C SER A 112 51.87 29.69 92.42
N GLY A 113 51.01 28.67 92.27
CA GLY A 113 51.28 27.45 91.49
C GLY A 113 50.41 27.23 90.24
N ASN A 114 49.36 28.03 90.05
CA ASN A 114 48.39 27.83 88.97
C ASN A 114 49.00 28.05 87.58
N GLU A 115 49.82 29.09 87.39
CA GLU A 115 50.35 29.44 86.07
C GLU A 115 51.31 28.37 85.51
N LYS A 116 52.14 27.78 86.38
CA LYS A 116 53.11 26.75 85.98
C LYS A 116 52.43 25.43 85.62
N ILE A 117 51.39 25.03 86.36
CA ILE A 117 50.61 23.81 86.08
C ILE A 117 49.72 24.02 84.85
N THR A 118 49.18 25.22 84.63
CA THR A 118 48.46 25.53 83.39
C THR A 118 49.40 25.58 82.18
N MET A 119 50.61 26.11 82.32
CA MET A 119 51.63 26.09 81.26
C MET A 119 52.14 24.67 80.97
N GLN A 120 52.24 23.82 82.00
CA GLN A 120 52.58 22.42 81.82
C GLN A 120 51.47 21.65 81.11
N ASN A 121 50.20 21.83 81.48
CA ASN A 121 49.06 21.24 80.77
C ASN A 121 48.94 21.73 79.31
N LEU A 122 49.24 23.01 79.04
CA LEU A 122 49.29 23.52 77.67
C LEU A 122 50.45 22.90 76.89
N ASN A 123 51.63 22.77 77.50
CA ASN A 123 52.79 22.12 76.87
C ASN A 123 52.55 20.62 76.63
N ASP A 124 51.92 19.91 77.56
CA ASP A 124 51.57 18.50 77.39
C ASP A 124 50.51 18.34 76.29
N ARG A 125 49.55 19.27 76.20
CA ARG A 125 48.58 19.31 75.11
C ARG A 125 49.24 19.65 73.77
N LEU A 126 50.22 20.55 73.75
CA LEU A 126 50.98 20.91 72.56
C LEU A 126 51.90 19.76 72.12
N ALA A 127 52.51 19.04 73.05
CA ALA A 127 53.26 17.81 72.78
C ALA A 127 52.34 16.73 72.18
N SER A 128 51.17 16.51 72.79
CA SER A 128 50.19 15.57 72.24
C SER A 128 49.66 15.99 70.85
N TYR A 129 49.57 17.30 70.59
CA TYR A 129 49.19 17.84 69.29
C TYR A 129 50.31 17.65 68.26
N LEU A 130 51.56 17.90 68.64
CA LEU A 130 52.74 17.66 67.79
C LEU A 130 52.90 16.17 67.46
N ASP A 131 52.69 15.28 68.42
CA ASP A 131 52.71 13.83 68.20
C ASP A 131 51.57 13.40 67.27
N LYS A 132 50.38 14.01 67.41
CA LYS A 132 49.26 13.77 66.51
C LYS A 132 49.49 14.31 65.10
N VAL A 133 50.13 15.47 64.96
CA VAL A 133 50.54 16.03 63.66
C VAL A 133 51.56 15.12 63.00
N ARG A 134 52.58 14.64 63.72
CA ARG A 134 53.57 13.68 63.20
C ARG A 134 52.93 12.37 62.76
N ALA A 135 52.01 11.81 63.56
CA ALA A 135 51.30 10.59 63.20
C ALA A 135 50.40 10.79 61.95
N LEU A 136 49.79 11.97 61.81
CA LEU A 136 49.00 12.32 60.61
C LEU A 136 49.89 12.55 59.39
N GLU A 137 51.06 13.17 59.54
CA GLU A 137 52.04 13.33 58.47
C GLU A 137 52.54 11.96 57.99
N GLU A 138 52.91 11.06 58.90
CA GLU A 138 53.33 9.69 58.57
C GLU A 138 52.21 8.94 57.85
N ALA A 139 50.98 8.96 58.38
CA ALA A 139 49.83 8.33 57.73
C ALA A 139 49.54 8.93 56.34
N ASN A 140 49.74 10.24 56.16
CA ASN A 140 49.54 10.89 54.87
C ASN A 140 50.62 10.47 53.85
N THR A 141 51.89 10.39 54.28
CA THR A 141 52.97 9.88 53.40
C THR A 141 52.72 8.44 52.97
N ASP A 142 52.21 7.60 53.88
CA ASP A 142 51.82 6.22 53.59
C ASP A 142 50.67 6.13 52.58
N LEU A 143 49.68 7.01 52.70
CA LEU A 143 48.56 7.09 51.75
C LEU A 143 49.03 7.59 50.38
N GLU A 144 49.92 8.58 50.32
CA GLU A 144 50.50 9.05 49.06
C GLU A 144 51.30 7.97 48.34
N VAL A 145 52.06 7.16 49.07
CA VAL A 145 52.78 6.01 48.51
C VAL A 145 51.79 4.97 47.98
N LYS A 146 50.74 4.63 48.75
CA LYS A 146 49.69 3.69 48.31
C LYS A 146 48.94 4.20 47.07
N ILE A 147 48.65 5.50 46.98
CA ILE A 147 48.03 6.13 45.81
C ILE A 147 48.96 6.03 44.60
N ARG A 148 50.25 6.35 44.76
CA ARG A 148 51.25 6.21 43.67
C ARG A 148 51.36 4.76 43.20
N ASP A 149 51.47 3.80 44.13
CA ASP A 149 51.54 2.38 43.81
C ASP A 149 50.26 1.90 43.10
N TRP A 150 49.09 2.38 43.54
CA TRP A 150 47.81 2.07 42.90
C TRP A 150 47.75 2.63 41.48
N TYR A 151 48.14 3.90 41.25
CA TYR A 151 48.20 4.47 39.91
C TYR A 151 49.21 3.76 39.01
N GLN A 152 50.34 3.32 39.55
CA GLN A 152 51.36 2.60 38.77
C GLN A 152 50.91 1.18 38.40
N ARG A 153 50.13 0.52 39.26
CA ARG A 153 49.50 -0.79 38.97
C ARG A 153 48.26 -0.68 38.07
N GLN A 154 47.54 0.44 38.13
CA GLN A 154 46.35 0.71 37.32
C GLN A 154 46.68 1.37 35.98
N SER A 155 47.85 1.99 35.84
CA SER A 155 48.39 2.39 34.54
C SER A 155 48.58 1.10 33.75
N PRO A 156 47.76 0.83 32.71
CA PRO A 156 47.80 -0.46 32.04
C PRO A 156 49.16 -0.59 31.36
N ALA A 157 50.06 -1.38 31.93
CA ALA A 157 51.28 -1.85 31.27
C ALA A 157 50.95 -2.94 30.23
N SER A 158 49.76 -2.87 29.62
CA SER A 158 49.38 -3.65 28.45
C SER A 158 49.57 -2.76 27.23
N PRO A 159 50.22 -3.25 26.14
CA PRO A 159 50.18 -2.54 24.87
C PRO A 159 48.72 -2.24 24.55
N GLU A 160 48.41 -1.04 24.04
CA GLU A 160 47.09 -0.71 23.51
C GLU A 160 46.59 -1.91 22.70
N ARG A 161 45.44 -2.46 23.08
CA ARG A 161 44.91 -3.67 22.44
C ARG A 161 44.72 -3.33 20.96
N ASP A 162 45.51 -3.90 20.06
CA ASP A 162 45.50 -3.53 18.64
C ASP A 162 44.16 -3.93 17.99
N TYR A 163 43.22 -2.98 17.90
CA TYR A 163 41.91 -3.18 17.25
C TYR A 163 41.96 -3.05 15.72
N SER A 164 43.13 -2.78 15.14
CA SER A 164 43.34 -2.58 13.69
C SER A 164 42.78 -3.72 12.83
N ARG A 165 42.90 -4.98 13.30
CA ARG A 165 42.34 -6.15 12.60
C ARG A 165 40.81 -6.11 12.47
N TYR A 166 40.11 -5.62 13.50
CA TYR A 166 38.65 -5.53 13.47
C TYR A 166 38.17 -4.44 12.52
N PHE A 167 38.89 -3.32 12.40
CA PHE A 167 38.54 -2.28 11.43
C PHE A 167 38.59 -2.80 9.99
N LYS A 168 39.61 -3.62 9.66
CA LYS A 168 39.68 -4.27 8.35
C LYS A 168 38.52 -5.24 8.11
N GLU A 169 38.18 -6.07 9.10
CA GLU A 169 37.04 -7.00 9.01
C GLU A 169 35.70 -6.25 8.89
N ILE A 170 35.53 -5.13 9.59
CA ILE A 170 34.33 -4.28 9.51
C ILE A 170 34.22 -3.65 8.12
N GLU A 171 35.32 -3.18 7.54
CA GLU A 171 35.29 -2.58 6.20
C GLU A 171 34.97 -3.63 5.13
N GLU A 172 35.58 -4.82 5.20
CA GLU A 172 35.25 -5.93 4.31
C GLU A 172 33.77 -6.37 4.42
N LEU A 173 33.18 -6.30 5.63
CA LEU A 173 31.75 -6.58 5.83
C LEU A 173 30.87 -5.48 5.24
N ARG A 174 31.27 -4.21 5.37
CA ARG A 174 30.56 -3.07 4.77
C ARG A 174 30.57 -3.17 3.26
N ASP A 175 31.71 -3.47 2.65
CA ASP A 175 31.83 -3.65 1.21
C ASP A 175 30.93 -4.79 0.70
N LYS A 176 30.86 -5.91 1.43
CA LYS A 176 29.94 -7.02 1.10
C LYS A 176 28.48 -6.62 1.21
N ILE A 177 28.11 -5.84 2.22
CA ILE A 177 26.73 -5.33 2.37
C ILE A 177 26.38 -4.38 1.22
N LEU A 178 27.29 -3.48 0.85
CA LEU A 178 27.09 -2.56 -0.26
C LEU A 178 26.96 -3.30 -1.59
N ALA A 179 27.86 -4.25 -1.87
CA ALA A 179 27.78 -5.10 -3.05
C ALA A 179 26.44 -5.86 -3.10
N GLY A 180 26.04 -6.48 -1.99
CA GLY A 180 24.75 -7.18 -1.89
C GLY A 180 23.55 -6.24 -2.08
N THR A 181 23.64 -4.99 -1.62
CA THR A 181 22.57 -3.98 -1.81
C THR A 181 22.46 -3.55 -3.27
N ILE A 182 23.59 -3.37 -3.96
CA ILE A 182 23.63 -3.06 -5.40
C ILE A 182 23.07 -4.23 -6.20
N ASP A 183 23.49 -5.46 -5.91
CA ASP A 183 22.99 -6.66 -6.57
C ASP A 183 21.49 -6.86 -6.33
N ASN A 184 21.01 -6.63 -5.11
CA ASN A 184 19.58 -6.68 -4.79
C ASN A 184 18.80 -5.64 -5.60
N SER A 185 19.30 -4.40 -5.67
CA SER A 185 18.68 -3.33 -6.46
C SER A 185 18.63 -3.69 -7.95
N ARG A 186 19.72 -4.29 -8.48
CA ARG A 186 19.77 -4.77 -9.86
C ARG A 186 18.72 -5.86 -10.12
N VAL A 187 18.61 -6.84 -9.24
CA VAL A 187 17.61 -7.92 -9.37
C VAL A 187 16.19 -7.36 -9.31
N ILE A 188 15.92 -6.39 -8.43
CA ILE A 188 14.61 -5.71 -8.37
C ILE A 188 14.28 -5.04 -9.71
N LEU A 189 15.24 -4.32 -10.30
CA LEU A 189 15.05 -3.69 -11.62
C LEU A 189 14.81 -4.72 -12.73
N GLU A 190 15.52 -5.84 -12.71
CA GLU A 190 15.30 -6.95 -13.67
C GLU A 190 13.91 -7.57 -13.50
N ILE A 191 13.42 -7.73 -12.26
CA ILE A 191 12.06 -8.19 -11.96
C ILE A 191 11.02 -7.21 -12.48
N ASP A 192 11.20 -5.91 -12.23
CA ASP A 192 10.25 -4.89 -12.66
C ASP A 192 10.21 -4.78 -14.19
N ASN A 193 11.36 -4.88 -14.85
CA ASN A 193 11.44 -4.95 -16.31
C ASN A 193 10.71 -6.20 -16.85
N ALA A 194 10.96 -7.38 -16.27
CA ALA A 194 10.28 -8.61 -16.68
C ALA A 194 8.76 -8.54 -16.47
N ARG A 195 8.30 -7.90 -15.39
CA ARG A 195 6.87 -7.65 -15.13
C ARG A 195 6.26 -6.71 -16.17
N LEU A 196 6.91 -5.59 -16.46
CA LEU A 196 6.44 -4.64 -17.48
C LEU A 196 6.39 -5.30 -18.87
N ALA A 197 7.39 -6.10 -19.22
CA ALA A 197 7.38 -6.87 -20.47
C ALA A 197 6.25 -7.91 -20.52
N ALA A 198 5.98 -8.60 -19.41
CA ALA A 198 4.87 -9.54 -19.32
C ALA A 198 3.51 -8.85 -19.48
N ASP A 199 3.33 -7.68 -18.85
CA ASP A 199 2.11 -6.88 -18.98
C ASP A 199 1.93 -6.33 -20.41
N ASP A 200 3.01 -5.90 -21.08
CA ASP A 200 2.97 -5.48 -22.48
C ASP A 200 2.55 -6.64 -23.41
N PHE A 201 3.10 -7.84 -23.21
CA PHE A 201 2.66 -9.02 -23.95
C PHE A 201 1.22 -9.43 -23.63
N ARG A 202 0.78 -9.29 -22.38
CA ARG A 202 -0.61 -9.56 -21.99
C ARG A 202 -1.57 -8.61 -22.70
N LEU A 203 -1.30 -7.30 -22.69
CA LEU A 203 -2.11 -6.31 -23.40
C LEU A 203 -2.12 -6.55 -24.90
N LYS A 204 -0.97 -6.86 -25.51
CA LYS A 204 -0.90 -7.23 -26.93
C LYS A 204 -1.74 -8.46 -27.25
N TYR A 205 -1.69 -9.49 -26.40
CA TYR A 205 -2.51 -10.68 -26.56
C TYR A 205 -4.01 -10.39 -26.44
N GLU A 206 -4.42 -9.60 -25.45
CA GLU A 206 -5.84 -9.21 -25.26
C GLU A 206 -6.38 -8.40 -26.45
N ASN A 207 -5.56 -7.47 -26.97
CA ASN A 207 -5.90 -6.70 -28.17
C ASN A 207 -6.03 -7.61 -29.40
N GLU A 208 -5.06 -8.50 -29.64
CA GLU A 208 -5.08 -9.42 -30.77
C GLU A 208 -6.25 -10.42 -30.67
N LEU A 209 -6.56 -10.89 -29.46
CA LEU A 209 -7.71 -11.76 -29.21
C LEU A 209 -9.02 -11.04 -29.56
N THR A 210 -9.16 -9.78 -29.17
CA THR A 210 -10.34 -8.96 -29.47
C THR A 210 -10.48 -8.76 -30.98
N LEU A 211 -9.39 -8.44 -31.68
CA LEU A 211 -9.37 -8.31 -33.14
C LEU A 211 -9.74 -9.63 -33.82
N ARG A 212 -9.17 -10.75 -33.36
CA ARG A 212 -9.50 -12.08 -33.87
C ARG A 212 -10.99 -12.38 -33.70
N GLN A 213 -11.56 -12.14 -32.53
CA GLN A 213 -12.99 -12.37 -32.27
C GLN A 213 -13.87 -11.51 -33.18
N SER A 214 -13.49 -10.25 -33.43
CA SER A 214 -14.18 -9.39 -34.41
C SER A 214 -14.15 -9.99 -35.81
N VAL A 215 -12.98 -10.42 -36.27
CA VAL A 215 -12.82 -11.03 -37.61
C VAL A 215 -13.58 -12.35 -37.71
N GLU A 216 -13.60 -13.17 -36.65
CA GLU A 216 -14.41 -14.39 -36.60
C GLU A 216 -15.91 -14.08 -36.69
N ALA A 217 -16.38 -13.04 -36.00
CA ALA A 217 -17.76 -12.58 -36.11
C ALA A 217 -18.09 -12.15 -37.54
N ASP A 218 -17.21 -11.39 -38.20
CA ASP A 218 -17.36 -10.97 -39.59
C ASP A 218 -17.39 -12.16 -40.55
N ILE A 219 -16.49 -13.15 -40.38
CA ILE A 219 -16.48 -14.38 -41.19
C ILE A 219 -17.78 -15.15 -41.02
N ASN A 220 -18.29 -15.27 -39.79
CA ASN A 220 -19.57 -15.93 -39.53
C ASN A 220 -20.75 -15.15 -40.12
N GLY A 221 -20.69 -13.81 -40.13
CA GLY A 221 -21.65 -12.95 -40.83
C GLY A 221 -21.63 -13.17 -42.34
N LEU A 222 -20.44 -13.17 -42.95
CA LEU A 222 -20.27 -13.42 -44.38
C LEU A 222 -20.74 -14.82 -44.80
N ARG A 223 -20.54 -15.84 -43.94
CA ARG A 223 -21.08 -17.19 -44.17
C ARG A 223 -22.62 -17.19 -44.21
N ARG A 224 -23.27 -16.48 -43.28
CA ARG A 224 -24.74 -16.33 -43.30
C ARG A 224 -25.23 -15.63 -44.56
N VAL A 225 -24.56 -14.56 -44.97
CA VAL A 225 -24.91 -13.85 -46.23
C VAL A 225 -24.72 -14.76 -47.44
N LEU A 226 -23.67 -15.59 -47.47
CA LEU A 226 -23.48 -16.58 -48.53
C LEU A 226 -24.62 -17.62 -48.56
N ASP A 227 -25.03 -18.13 -47.40
CA ASP A 227 -26.15 -19.07 -47.29
C ASP A 227 -27.46 -18.43 -47.78
N GLU A 228 -27.74 -17.18 -47.38
CA GLU A 228 -28.90 -16.41 -47.83
C GLU A 228 -28.89 -16.17 -49.36
N LEU A 229 -27.74 -15.78 -49.92
CA LEU A 229 -27.58 -15.60 -51.37
C LEU A 229 -27.73 -16.94 -52.12
N THR A 230 -27.29 -18.04 -51.53
CA THR A 230 -27.44 -19.37 -52.11
C THR A 230 -28.91 -19.77 -52.16
N LEU A 231 -29.67 -19.55 -51.09
CA LEU A 231 -31.12 -19.77 -51.07
C LEU A 231 -31.85 -18.89 -52.09
N ALA A 232 -31.53 -17.59 -52.15
CA ALA A 232 -32.12 -16.69 -53.14
C ALA A 232 -31.80 -17.11 -54.58
N LYS A 233 -30.57 -17.62 -54.84
CA LYS A 233 -30.20 -18.17 -56.14
C LYS A 233 -31.04 -19.39 -56.49
N THR A 234 -31.21 -20.34 -55.56
CA THR A 234 -32.04 -21.54 -55.82
C THR A 234 -33.51 -21.19 -56.04
N ASP A 235 -34.04 -20.20 -55.32
CA ASP A 235 -35.42 -19.72 -55.51
C ASP A 235 -35.60 -19.09 -56.91
N LEU A 236 -34.63 -18.30 -57.37
CA LEU A 236 -34.64 -17.72 -58.72
C LEU A 236 -34.45 -18.80 -59.81
N GLU A 237 -33.59 -19.79 -59.58
CA GLU A 237 -33.43 -20.93 -60.49
C GLU A 237 -34.74 -21.70 -60.65
N MET A 238 -35.46 -21.96 -59.55
CA MET A 238 -36.77 -22.62 -59.56
C MET A 238 -37.83 -21.78 -60.29
N GLN A 239 -37.83 -20.45 -60.12
CA GLN A 239 -38.72 -19.56 -60.88
C GLN A 239 -38.43 -19.59 -62.38
N ILE A 240 -37.15 -19.60 -62.77
CA ILE A 240 -36.74 -19.69 -64.18
C ILE A 240 -37.18 -21.04 -64.78
N GLU A 241 -37.01 -22.13 -64.04
CA GLU A 241 -37.42 -23.46 -64.50
C GLU A 241 -38.95 -23.56 -64.65
N GLY A 242 -39.71 -23.05 -63.67
CA GLY A 242 -41.17 -22.95 -63.77
C GLY A 242 -41.65 -22.13 -64.97
N LEU A 243 -41.04 -20.96 -65.23
CA LEU A 243 -41.35 -20.15 -66.41
C LEU A 243 -40.99 -20.85 -67.73
N ASN A 244 -39.90 -21.62 -67.76
CA ASN A 244 -39.53 -22.41 -68.94
C ASN A 244 -40.52 -23.56 -69.18
N GLU A 245 -41.00 -24.22 -68.12
CA GLU A 245 -42.05 -25.24 -68.21
C GLU A 245 -43.36 -24.65 -68.72
N GLU A 246 -43.78 -23.48 -68.21
CA GLU A 246 -44.95 -22.75 -68.71
C GLU A 246 -44.82 -22.39 -70.20
N LEU A 247 -43.64 -21.91 -70.62
CA LEU A 247 -43.36 -21.57 -72.02
C LEU A 247 -43.40 -22.83 -72.91
N ALA A 248 -42.83 -23.94 -72.45
CA ALA A 248 -42.88 -25.22 -73.14
C ALA A 248 -44.32 -25.75 -73.26
N PHE A 249 -45.11 -25.64 -72.18
CA PHE A 249 -46.51 -26.01 -72.17
C PHE A 249 -47.32 -25.19 -73.17
N LEU A 250 -47.17 -23.86 -73.16
CA LEU A 250 -47.84 -22.96 -74.11
C LEU A 250 -47.46 -23.27 -75.57
N ARG A 251 -46.18 -23.55 -75.85
CA ARG A 251 -45.73 -23.94 -77.19
C ARG A 251 -46.35 -25.26 -77.64
N LYS A 252 -46.36 -26.27 -76.77
CA LYS A 252 -46.96 -27.58 -77.07
C LYS A 252 -48.47 -27.44 -77.30
N ASN A 253 -49.17 -26.71 -76.45
CA ASN A 253 -50.60 -26.44 -76.61
C ASN A 253 -50.88 -25.74 -77.95
N HIS A 254 -50.09 -24.72 -78.31
CA HIS A 254 -50.23 -24.06 -79.59
C HIS A 254 -49.94 -24.99 -80.79
N GLU A 255 -48.94 -25.86 -80.68
CA GLU A 255 -48.64 -26.85 -81.73
C GLU A 255 -49.77 -27.88 -81.88
N GLU A 256 -50.36 -28.33 -80.77
CA GLU A 256 -51.54 -29.21 -80.77
C GLU A 256 -52.76 -28.52 -81.37
N GLU A 257 -53.07 -27.29 -80.98
CA GLU A 257 -54.14 -26.47 -81.59
C GLU A 257 -53.91 -26.28 -83.10
N MET A 258 -52.68 -25.99 -83.53
CA MET A 258 -52.35 -25.85 -84.95
C MET A 258 -52.46 -27.18 -85.72
N LYS A 259 -52.12 -28.32 -85.10
CA LYS A 259 -52.36 -29.66 -85.66
C LYS A 259 -53.86 -29.96 -85.73
N GLU A 260 -54.64 -29.53 -84.74
CA GLU A 260 -56.08 -29.69 -84.72
C GLU A 260 -56.73 -28.83 -85.81
N PHE A 261 -56.40 -27.53 -85.92
CA PHE A 261 -56.85 -26.69 -87.02
C PHE A 261 -56.37 -27.18 -88.40
N GLY A 262 -55.15 -27.71 -88.48
CA GLY A 262 -54.61 -28.33 -89.70
C GLY A 262 -55.33 -29.61 -90.09
N SER A 263 -55.71 -30.44 -89.11
CA SER A 263 -56.50 -31.66 -89.35
C SER A 263 -57.97 -31.34 -89.63
N GLN A 264 -58.53 -30.29 -89.04
CA GLN A 264 -59.85 -29.74 -89.39
C GLN A 264 -59.88 -29.16 -90.82
N LEU A 265 -58.77 -28.59 -91.32
CA LEU A 265 -58.65 -28.16 -92.72
C LEU A 265 -58.38 -29.32 -93.71
N ALA A 266 -57.78 -30.42 -93.26
CA ALA A 266 -57.48 -31.60 -94.10
C ALA A 266 -58.59 -32.66 -94.09
N GLY A 267 -59.60 -32.51 -93.25
CA GLY A 267 -60.73 -33.42 -93.12
C GLY A 267 -61.95 -32.97 -93.91
N GLN A 268 -62.00 -33.29 -95.21
CA GLN A 268 -63.30 -33.54 -95.84
C GLN A 268 -63.79 -34.91 -95.34
N VAL A 269 -64.35 -34.95 -94.12
CA VAL A 269 -64.84 -36.19 -93.51
C VAL A 269 -66.30 -36.39 -93.90
N ASN A 270 -66.50 -37.32 -94.83
CA ASN A 270 -67.75 -38.04 -95.05
C ASN A 270 -68.15 -38.71 -93.73
N VAL A 271 -69.30 -38.33 -93.18
CA VAL A 271 -69.91 -38.96 -92.01
C VAL A 271 -70.61 -40.24 -92.48
N GLU A 272 -69.92 -41.38 -92.40
CA GLU A 272 -70.57 -42.68 -92.43
C GLU A 272 -70.76 -43.17 -90.99
N MET A 273 -72.04 -43.18 -90.63
CA MET A 273 -72.64 -43.67 -89.41
C MET A 273 -72.52 -45.20 -89.37
N ASP A 274 -71.57 -45.74 -88.60
CA ASP A 274 -71.61 -47.14 -88.17
C ASP A 274 -72.05 -47.20 -86.70
N ALA A 275 -73.32 -47.59 -86.52
CA ALA A 275 -73.97 -47.71 -85.22
C ALA A 275 -73.54 -49.01 -84.56
N ALA A 276 -72.43 -48.97 -83.81
CA ALA A 276 -72.11 -49.98 -82.82
C ALA A 276 -73.17 -49.97 -81.69
N PRO A 277 -73.52 -51.13 -81.13
CA PRO A 277 -74.80 -51.39 -80.47
C PRO A 277 -75.03 -50.52 -79.24
N GLY A 278 -76.28 -50.08 -79.07
CA GLY A 278 -76.75 -49.13 -78.07
C GLY A 278 -76.13 -49.33 -76.69
N VAL A 279 -75.14 -48.49 -76.38
CA VAL A 279 -74.67 -48.29 -75.02
C VAL A 279 -75.81 -47.65 -74.25
N ASP A 280 -76.21 -48.27 -73.14
CA ASP A 280 -77.24 -47.77 -72.25
C ASP A 280 -76.82 -46.39 -71.70
N LEU A 281 -77.30 -45.33 -72.36
CA LEU A 281 -76.99 -43.94 -72.07
C LEU A 281 -77.32 -43.60 -70.61
N THR A 282 -78.32 -44.26 -70.05
CA THR A 282 -78.74 -44.11 -68.65
C THR A 282 -77.64 -44.57 -67.70
N ARG A 283 -77.00 -45.70 -68.02
CA ARG A 283 -75.87 -46.24 -67.25
C ARG A 283 -74.64 -45.33 -67.33
N VAL A 284 -74.31 -44.83 -68.53
CA VAL A 284 -73.15 -43.94 -68.73
C VAL A 284 -73.35 -42.57 -68.09
N LEU A 285 -74.56 -42.00 -68.16
CA LEU A 285 -74.89 -40.74 -67.48
C LEU A 285 -74.88 -40.92 -65.95
N ALA A 286 -75.32 -42.08 -65.44
CA ALA A 286 -75.21 -42.41 -64.02
C ALA A 286 -73.75 -42.58 -63.57
N GLU A 287 -72.93 -43.29 -64.34
CA GLU A 287 -71.48 -43.46 -64.10
C GLU A 287 -70.74 -42.12 -64.12
N MET A 288 -71.05 -41.24 -65.08
CA MET A 288 -70.51 -39.88 -65.14
C MET A 288 -70.91 -39.06 -63.91
N ARG A 289 -72.17 -39.13 -63.49
CA ARG A 289 -72.64 -38.42 -62.31
C ARG A 289 -71.96 -38.94 -61.04
N GLU A 290 -71.82 -40.25 -60.89
CA GLU A 290 -71.10 -40.87 -59.77
C GLU A 290 -69.62 -40.47 -59.75
N GLN A 291 -68.96 -40.41 -60.91
CA GLN A 291 -67.59 -39.90 -61.03
C GLN A 291 -67.49 -38.42 -60.63
N TYR A 292 -68.42 -37.57 -61.07
CA TYR A 292 -68.42 -36.15 -60.67
C TYR A 292 -68.73 -35.96 -59.19
N GLU A 293 -69.68 -36.70 -58.63
CA GLU A 293 -69.97 -36.67 -57.19
C GLU A 293 -68.77 -37.19 -56.37
N ALA A 294 -68.09 -38.25 -56.83
CA ALA A 294 -66.88 -38.75 -56.18
C ALA A 294 -65.70 -37.75 -56.25
N VAL A 295 -65.51 -37.06 -57.39
CA VAL A 295 -64.47 -36.04 -57.54
C VAL A 295 -64.79 -34.80 -56.72
N ALA A 296 -66.04 -34.34 -56.69
CA ALA A 296 -66.47 -33.21 -55.89
C ALA A 296 -66.32 -33.49 -54.39
N GLU A 297 -66.70 -34.69 -53.96
CA GLU A 297 -66.58 -35.12 -52.57
C GLU A 297 -65.12 -35.35 -52.15
N LYS A 298 -64.28 -35.88 -53.06
CA LYS A 298 -62.84 -35.96 -52.85
C LYS A 298 -62.21 -34.56 -52.74
N ASN A 299 -62.56 -33.64 -53.64
CA ASN A 299 -62.08 -32.26 -53.61
C ASN A 299 -62.49 -31.56 -52.30
N ARG A 300 -63.73 -31.75 -51.84
CA ARG A 300 -64.20 -31.22 -50.55
C ARG A 300 -63.38 -31.76 -49.38
N ARG A 301 -63.13 -33.07 -49.32
CA ARG A 301 -62.30 -33.67 -48.25
C ARG A 301 -60.84 -33.23 -48.33
N ASP A 302 -60.28 -33.13 -49.52
CA ASP A 302 -58.90 -32.69 -49.72
C ASP A 302 -58.75 -31.21 -49.31
N ALA A 303 -59.74 -30.37 -49.61
CA ALA A 303 -59.78 -28.98 -49.16
C ALA A 303 -59.90 -28.89 -47.63
N GLU A 304 -60.82 -29.63 -47.01
CA GLU A 304 -60.95 -29.70 -45.55
C GLU A 304 -59.66 -30.16 -44.87
N ALA A 305 -59.04 -31.24 -45.37
CA ALA A 305 -57.78 -31.76 -44.86
C ALA A 305 -56.64 -30.75 -45.03
N TRP A 306 -56.59 -30.04 -46.16
CA TRP A 306 -55.62 -28.98 -46.41
C TRP A 306 -55.81 -27.80 -45.43
N PHE A 307 -57.04 -27.37 -45.20
CA PHE A 307 -57.35 -26.32 -44.22
C PHE A 307 -57.00 -26.73 -42.80
N PHE A 308 -57.32 -27.96 -42.38
CA PHE A 308 -56.96 -28.46 -41.06
C PHE A 308 -55.43 -28.55 -40.89
N SER A 309 -54.72 -29.10 -41.88
CA SER A 309 -53.26 -29.17 -41.87
C SER A 309 -52.62 -27.79 -41.74
N LYS A 310 -53.10 -26.81 -42.53
CA LYS A 310 -52.56 -25.44 -42.49
C LYS A 310 -52.90 -24.71 -41.19
N THR A 311 -54.09 -24.93 -40.64
CA THR A 311 -54.50 -24.36 -39.35
C THR A 311 -53.69 -24.96 -38.20
N GLU A 312 -53.42 -26.26 -38.25
CA GLU A 312 -52.60 -26.94 -37.24
C GLU A 312 -51.14 -26.47 -37.29
N GLU A 313 -50.58 -26.31 -38.49
CA GLU A 313 -49.24 -25.75 -38.68
C GLU A 313 -49.15 -24.31 -38.16
N LEU A 314 -50.12 -23.45 -38.51
CA LEU A 314 -50.18 -22.08 -38.01
C LEU A 314 -50.29 -22.04 -36.48
N ASN A 315 -51.11 -22.91 -35.89
CA ASN A 315 -51.27 -22.97 -34.44
C ASN A 315 -49.97 -23.42 -33.73
N LYS A 316 -49.23 -24.38 -34.32
CA LYS A 316 -47.90 -24.78 -33.83
C LYS A 316 -46.89 -23.63 -33.93
N GLU A 317 -46.90 -22.89 -35.03
CA GLU A 317 -46.06 -21.71 -35.23
C GLU A 317 -46.35 -20.61 -34.20
N VAL A 318 -47.64 -20.31 -33.98
CA VAL A 318 -48.08 -19.31 -32.99
C VAL A 318 -47.70 -19.73 -31.58
N ALA A 319 -47.87 -21.00 -31.22
CA ALA A 319 -47.46 -21.51 -29.92
C ALA A 319 -45.93 -21.38 -29.73
N SER A 320 -45.13 -21.82 -30.71
CA SER A 320 -43.67 -21.70 -30.67
C SER A 320 -43.21 -20.25 -30.59
N ASN A 321 -43.81 -19.34 -31.34
CA ASN A 321 -43.46 -17.93 -31.30
C ASN A 321 -43.88 -17.26 -29.99
N THR A 322 -45.01 -17.65 -29.42
CA THR A 322 -45.43 -17.19 -28.09
C THR A 322 -44.45 -17.63 -27.02
N GLU A 323 -43.97 -18.88 -27.06
CA GLU A 323 -42.93 -19.39 -26.17
C GLU A 323 -41.61 -18.62 -26.33
N MET A 324 -41.15 -18.36 -27.57
CA MET A 324 -39.95 -17.57 -27.83
C MET A 324 -40.07 -16.12 -27.32
N ILE A 325 -41.24 -15.49 -27.47
CA ILE A 325 -41.52 -14.15 -26.94
C ILE A 325 -41.47 -14.18 -25.41
N HIS A 326 -42.03 -15.21 -24.78
CA HIS A 326 -41.99 -15.35 -23.33
C HIS A 326 -40.56 -15.58 -22.81
N SER A 327 -39.75 -16.43 -23.46
CA SER A 327 -38.36 -16.69 -23.06
C SER A 327 -37.49 -15.43 -23.23
N SER A 328 -37.62 -14.74 -24.37
CA SER A 328 -36.91 -13.47 -24.60
C SER A 328 -37.31 -12.41 -23.58
N LYS A 329 -38.61 -12.31 -23.24
CA LYS A 329 -39.07 -11.40 -22.19
C LYS A 329 -38.48 -11.75 -20.82
N THR A 330 -38.38 -13.03 -20.46
CA THR A 330 -37.75 -13.44 -19.20
C THR A 330 -36.26 -13.09 -19.17
N GLU A 331 -35.52 -13.40 -20.24
CA GLU A 331 -34.10 -13.06 -20.37
C GLU A 331 -33.87 -11.55 -20.24
N VAL A 332 -34.67 -10.72 -20.92
CA VAL A 332 -34.59 -9.26 -20.79
C VAL A 332 -34.86 -8.80 -19.35
N THR A 333 -35.80 -9.42 -18.64
CA THR A 333 -36.04 -9.07 -17.24
C THR A 333 -34.94 -9.54 -16.30
N GLU A 334 -34.30 -10.67 -16.57
CA GLU A 334 -33.14 -11.15 -15.81
C GLU A 334 -31.93 -10.25 -16.04
N LEU A 335 -31.61 -9.93 -17.30
CA LEU A 335 -30.55 -8.99 -17.65
C LEU A 335 -30.77 -7.61 -17.03
N ARG A 336 -32.01 -7.13 -16.95
CA ARG A 336 -32.32 -5.88 -16.24
C ARG A 336 -32.05 -5.98 -14.74
N ARG A 337 -32.38 -7.11 -14.11
CA ARG A 337 -32.11 -7.34 -12.68
C ARG A 337 -30.61 -7.45 -12.41
N THR A 338 -29.85 -8.14 -13.27
CA THR A 338 -28.40 -8.24 -13.12
C THR A 338 -27.73 -6.89 -13.33
N LEU A 339 -28.16 -6.11 -14.32
CA LEU A 339 -27.66 -4.75 -14.54
C LEU A 339 -27.91 -3.87 -13.31
N GLN A 340 -29.13 -3.87 -12.76
CA GLN A 340 -29.45 -3.13 -11.53
C GLN A 340 -28.59 -3.60 -10.34
N GLY A 341 -28.38 -4.90 -10.20
CA GLY A 341 -27.50 -5.45 -9.15
C GLY A 341 -26.05 -4.98 -9.30
N LEU A 342 -25.52 -5.00 -10.52
CA LEU A 342 -24.16 -4.51 -10.83
C LEU A 342 -24.05 -2.99 -10.63
N GLU A 343 -25.09 -2.22 -10.93
CA GLU A 343 -25.12 -0.78 -10.71
C GLU A 343 -25.12 -0.44 -9.22
N ILE A 344 -25.88 -1.18 -8.39
CA ILE A 344 -25.85 -1.04 -6.93
C ILE A 344 -24.47 -1.40 -6.37
N GLU A 345 -23.86 -2.49 -6.86
CA GLU A 345 -22.51 -2.87 -6.46
C GLU A 345 -21.49 -1.81 -6.87
N LEU A 346 -21.61 -1.22 -8.06
CA LEU A 346 -20.76 -0.11 -8.48
C LEU A 346 -20.90 1.09 -7.53
N GLN A 347 -22.14 1.46 -7.16
CA GLN A 347 -22.38 2.56 -6.21
C GLN A 347 -21.86 2.25 -4.80
N SER A 348 -21.95 0.99 -4.35
CA SER A 348 -21.42 0.56 -3.05
C SER A 348 -19.90 0.66 -3.03
N GLN A 349 -19.22 0.20 -4.09
CA GLN A 349 -17.77 0.27 -4.24
C GLN A 349 -17.28 1.72 -4.33
N LEU A 350 -17.98 2.58 -5.07
CA LEU A 350 -17.66 4.01 -5.10
C LEU A 350 -17.80 4.67 -3.72
N SER A 351 -18.84 4.32 -2.96
CA SER A 351 -19.03 4.81 -1.60
C SER A 351 -17.93 4.30 -0.65
N MET A 352 -17.53 3.03 -0.77
CA MET A 352 -16.43 2.45 -0.02
C MET A 352 -15.10 3.14 -0.34
N LYS A 353 -14.81 3.35 -1.63
CA LYS A 353 -13.64 4.09 -2.09
C LYS A 353 -13.59 5.49 -1.49
N ALA A 354 -14.67 6.25 -1.57
CA ALA A 354 -14.74 7.60 -1.00
C ALA A 354 -14.52 7.59 0.52
N GLY A 355 -15.05 6.60 1.24
CA GLY A 355 -14.80 6.43 2.67
C GLY A 355 -13.34 6.12 3.01
N LEU A 356 -12.67 5.29 2.20
CA LEU A 356 -11.25 4.98 2.36
C LEU A 356 -10.36 6.19 2.03
N GLU A 357 -10.66 6.93 0.97
CA GLU A 357 -9.96 8.17 0.61
C GLU A 357 -10.11 9.24 1.71
N SER A 358 -11.30 9.39 2.28
CA SER A 358 -11.53 10.29 3.42
C SER A 358 -10.73 9.86 4.65
N SER A 359 -10.72 8.56 4.96
CA SER A 359 -9.96 8.02 6.10
C SER A 359 -8.45 8.22 5.91
N LEU A 360 -7.95 8.02 4.69
CA LEU A 360 -6.56 8.27 4.34
C LEU A 360 -6.22 9.76 4.56
N ALA A 361 -7.01 10.66 3.99
CA ALA A 361 -6.80 12.11 4.14
C ALA A 361 -6.84 12.55 5.62
N GLU A 362 -7.76 11.99 6.43
CA GLU A 362 -7.81 12.25 7.87
C GLU A 362 -6.54 11.77 8.60
N THR A 363 -6.03 10.58 8.24
CA THR A 363 -4.79 10.06 8.84
C THR A 363 -3.58 10.89 8.43
N GLU A 364 -3.45 11.26 7.16
CA GLU A 364 -2.39 12.13 6.66
C GLU A 364 -2.42 13.49 7.36
N CYS A 365 -3.60 14.10 7.51
CA CYS A 365 -3.77 15.36 8.24
C CYS A 365 -3.36 15.24 9.71
N ARG A 366 -3.72 14.14 10.39
CA ARG A 366 -3.28 13.87 11.77
C ARG A 366 -1.76 13.77 11.87
N TYR A 367 -1.12 13.00 10.99
CA TYR A 367 0.33 12.85 10.99
C TYR A 367 1.05 14.16 10.63
N ALA A 368 0.53 14.93 9.67
CA ALA A 368 1.06 16.24 9.34
C ALA A 368 1.00 17.20 10.56
N THR A 369 -0.11 17.17 11.31
CA THR A 369 -0.25 17.98 12.53
C THR A 369 0.71 17.52 13.62
N GLN A 370 0.88 16.21 13.82
CA GLN A 370 1.86 15.67 14.78
C GLN A 370 3.29 16.04 14.41
N LEU A 371 3.64 15.97 13.11
CA LEU A 371 4.95 16.37 12.61
C LEU A 371 5.18 17.87 12.85
N GLN A 372 4.18 18.72 12.59
CA GLN A 372 4.25 20.14 12.87
C GLN A 372 4.44 20.44 14.37
N GLN A 373 3.77 19.70 15.25
CA GLN A 373 3.96 19.82 16.70
C GLN A 373 5.39 19.45 17.12
N ILE A 374 5.92 18.34 16.62
CA ILE A 374 7.30 17.91 16.90
C ILE A 374 8.29 18.94 16.36
N GLN A 375 8.09 19.43 15.13
CA GLN A 375 8.94 20.47 14.55
C GLN A 375 8.92 21.76 15.39
N GLY A 376 7.76 22.14 15.94
CA GLY A 376 7.64 23.27 16.87
C GLY A 376 8.41 23.06 18.17
N LEU A 377 8.37 21.84 18.74
CA LEU A 377 9.16 21.50 19.93
C LEU A 377 10.66 21.54 19.65
N ILE A 378 11.10 20.99 18.50
CA ILE A 378 12.50 21.05 18.06
C ILE A 378 12.94 22.51 17.94
N GLY A 379 12.16 23.35 17.24
CA GLY A 379 12.47 24.77 17.09
C GLY A 379 12.58 25.50 18.43
N GLY A 380 11.69 25.21 19.39
CA GLY A 380 11.76 25.79 20.74
C GLY A 380 13.01 25.37 21.51
N VAL A 381 13.44 24.11 21.39
CA VAL A 381 14.68 23.63 22.02
C VAL A 381 15.92 24.21 21.34
N GLU A 382 15.92 24.32 20.01
CA GLU A 382 16.98 24.96 19.24
C GLU A 382 17.15 26.44 19.62
N GLU A 383 16.04 27.16 19.80
CA GLU A 383 16.04 28.55 20.27
C GLU A 383 16.60 28.68 21.69
N GLN A 384 16.16 27.82 22.63
CA GLN A 384 16.72 27.78 23.98
C GLN A 384 18.23 27.51 23.98
N LEU A 385 18.68 26.59 23.12
CA LEU A 385 20.10 26.27 22.99
C LEU A 385 20.89 27.44 22.41
N ALA A 386 20.35 28.13 21.41
CA ALA A 386 20.95 29.34 20.85
C ALA A 386 21.03 30.47 21.89
N GLN A 387 19.98 30.65 22.70
CA GLN A 387 19.96 31.62 23.78
C GLN A 387 21.03 31.32 24.84
N LEU A 388 21.11 30.08 25.33
CA LEU A 388 22.14 29.67 26.29
C LEU A 388 23.56 29.85 25.76
N ARG A 389 23.79 29.60 24.46
CA ARG A 389 25.09 29.87 23.81
C ARG A 389 25.42 31.35 23.82
N CYS A 390 24.45 32.22 23.50
CA CYS A 390 24.64 33.66 23.53
C CYS A 390 24.91 34.16 24.95
N GLU A 391 24.15 33.69 25.95
CA GLU A 391 24.37 34.01 27.37
C GLU A 391 25.75 33.56 27.85
N MET A 392 26.19 32.35 27.47
CA MET A 392 27.53 31.85 27.80
C MET A 392 28.63 32.69 27.15
N GLU A 393 28.46 33.12 25.90
CA GLU A 393 29.42 33.99 25.22
C GLU A 393 29.50 35.37 25.89
N GLN A 394 28.35 35.95 26.26
CA GLN A 394 28.30 37.19 27.03
C GLN A 394 29.01 37.06 28.38
N GLN A 395 28.72 36.01 29.16
CA GLN A 395 29.41 35.74 30.43
C GLN A 395 30.92 35.58 30.21
N SER A 396 31.35 34.87 29.16
CA SER A 396 32.77 34.73 28.83
C SER A 396 33.44 36.08 28.57
N GLN A 397 32.75 37.00 27.88
CA GLN A 397 33.25 38.36 27.63
C GLN A 397 33.34 39.16 28.94
N GLU A 398 32.32 39.11 29.79
CA GLU A 398 32.33 39.76 31.11
C GLU A 398 33.46 39.24 32.00
N TYR A 399 33.69 37.92 32.03
CA TYR A 399 34.80 37.32 32.76
C TYR A 399 36.16 37.79 32.25
N LYS A 400 36.33 37.95 30.93
CA LYS A 400 37.57 38.50 30.36
C LYS A 400 37.80 39.94 30.81
N ILE A 401 36.76 40.79 30.75
CA ILE A 401 36.86 42.18 31.21
C ILE A 401 37.22 42.24 32.70
N LEU A 402 36.58 41.40 33.53
CA LEU A 402 36.87 41.34 34.95
C LEU A 402 38.30 40.88 35.23
N LEU A 403 38.79 39.89 34.48
CA LEU A 403 40.17 39.43 34.57
C LEU A 403 41.16 40.56 34.20
N ASP A 404 40.89 41.30 33.14
CA ASP A 404 41.70 42.45 32.72
C ASP A 404 41.76 43.52 33.82
N VAL A 405 40.62 43.89 34.41
CA VAL A 405 40.56 44.83 35.54
C VAL A 405 41.33 44.29 36.74
N LYS A 406 41.17 43.00 37.08
CA LYS A 406 41.88 42.35 38.18
C LYS A 406 43.39 42.37 37.96
N THR A 407 43.86 42.07 36.75
CA THR A 407 45.30 42.14 36.42
C THR A 407 45.85 43.56 36.51
N ARG A 408 45.07 44.57 36.10
CA ARG A 408 45.44 45.98 36.26
C ARG A 408 45.53 46.39 37.73
N LEU A 409 44.54 46.02 38.55
CA LEU A 409 44.57 46.30 39.99
C LEU A 409 45.75 45.59 40.68
N GLU A 410 46.09 44.36 40.27
CA GLU A 410 47.28 43.66 40.77
C GLU A 410 48.58 44.40 40.42
N GLN A 411 48.68 44.98 39.22
CA GLN A 411 49.80 45.85 38.84
C GLN A 411 49.84 47.11 39.70
N GLU A 412 48.71 47.79 39.90
CA GLU A 412 48.63 48.97 40.76
C GLU A 412 49.06 48.64 42.21
N ILE A 413 48.57 47.54 42.79
CA ILE A 413 48.99 47.05 44.11
C ILE A 413 50.50 46.75 44.15
N ALA A 414 51.05 46.12 43.12
CA ALA A 414 52.49 45.86 43.03
C ALA A 414 53.30 47.17 43.00
N THR A 415 52.85 48.18 42.24
CA THR A 415 53.48 49.50 42.25
C THR A 415 53.36 50.19 43.60
N TYR A 416 52.21 50.11 44.27
CA TYR A 416 52.03 50.65 45.62
C TYR A 416 52.96 49.95 46.62
N ARG A 417 53.06 48.62 46.60
CA ARG A 417 54.03 47.87 47.43
C ARG A 417 55.47 48.31 47.18
N SER A 418 55.89 48.48 45.92
CA SER A 418 57.24 48.95 45.58
C SER A 418 57.51 50.38 46.05
N LEU A 419 56.51 51.28 45.98
CA LEU A 419 56.61 52.64 46.51
C LEU A 419 56.76 52.65 48.04
N LEU A 420 55.98 51.83 48.75
CA LEU A 420 56.10 51.66 50.20
C LEU A 420 57.46 51.07 50.58
N GLU A 421 57.90 49.99 49.93
CA GLU A 421 59.24 49.41 50.14
C GLU A 421 60.37 50.39 49.80
N GLY A 422 60.21 51.21 48.76
CA GLY A 422 61.16 52.27 48.39
C GLY A 422 61.18 53.44 49.37
N GLN A 423 60.05 53.74 50.01
CA GLN A 423 59.96 54.74 51.07
C GLN A 423 60.49 54.20 52.41
N ASP A 424 60.29 52.91 52.69
CA ASP A 424 60.89 52.20 53.82
C ASP A 424 62.40 52.06 53.64
N ALA A 425 62.89 51.83 52.42
CA ALA A 425 64.32 51.86 52.08
C ALA A 425 64.91 53.29 52.15
N ARG A 426 64.12 54.34 51.87
CA ARG A 426 64.54 55.74 52.07
C ARG A 426 64.50 56.15 53.54
N MET A 427 63.57 55.64 54.34
CA MET A 427 63.52 55.85 55.79
C MET A 427 64.61 55.06 56.52
N ALA A 428 64.92 53.84 56.07
CA ALA A 428 66.09 53.07 56.52
C ALA A 428 67.42 53.63 55.96
N GLY A 429 67.36 54.40 54.86
CA GLY A 429 68.50 54.98 54.15
C GLY A 429 68.86 56.43 54.54
N ILE A 430 68.19 57.04 55.53
CA ILE A 430 68.72 58.24 56.23
C ILE A 430 69.75 57.75 57.26
N GLY A 431 70.80 57.15 56.74
CA GLY A 431 71.81 56.46 57.53
C GLY A 431 72.86 55.80 56.65
N THR A 432 73.13 56.36 55.46
CA THR A 432 74.42 56.31 54.73
C THR A 432 74.20 56.71 53.27
N ARG A 433 74.62 57.92 52.90
CA ARG A 433 74.99 58.25 51.53
C ARG A 433 76.51 58.26 51.46
N GLU A 434 77.09 57.30 50.77
CA GLU A 434 78.29 57.57 49.99
C GLU A 434 78.22 56.80 48.68
N ALA A 435 78.46 57.56 47.61
CA ALA A 435 78.37 57.15 46.23
C ALA A 435 79.64 56.41 45.80
N VAL A 436 79.51 55.33 45.02
CA VAL A 436 80.55 54.95 44.06
C VAL A 436 79.90 54.48 42.76
N LEU A 437 80.49 55.03 41.71
CA LEU A 437 80.22 54.92 40.27
C LEU A 437 80.38 53.51 39.71
N GLY A 438 79.70 53.25 38.60
CA GLY A 438 80.29 52.48 37.50
C GLY A 438 79.37 51.48 36.83
N GLY A 439 79.28 51.56 35.49
CA GLY A 439 78.93 50.40 34.66
C GLY A 439 77.90 50.66 33.57
N ALA A 440 78.36 51.16 32.43
CA ALA A 440 77.64 51.10 31.16
C ALA A 440 77.50 49.65 30.67
N ALA A 441 76.38 49.29 30.04
CA ALA A 441 76.32 48.42 28.86
C ALA A 441 74.88 48.30 28.36
N GLY A 442 74.68 48.56 27.07
CA GLY A 442 73.42 48.33 26.38
C GLY A 442 73.10 46.86 26.17
N GLY A 443 71.84 46.60 25.85
CA GLY A 443 71.36 45.28 25.46
C GLY A 443 69.86 45.31 25.24
N GLY A 444 69.44 45.72 24.05
CA GLY A 444 68.05 45.54 23.61
C GLY A 444 67.75 44.05 23.56
N SER A 445 66.82 43.59 24.41
CA SER A 445 66.32 42.23 24.37
C SER A 445 65.21 42.16 23.32
N SER A 446 65.49 41.44 22.23
CA SER A 446 64.54 41.13 21.18
C SER A 446 63.44 40.23 21.75
N ASN A 447 62.21 40.73 21.82
CA ASN A 447 61.05 39.95 22.24
C ASN A 447 60.70 38.94 21.13
N ASN A 448 61.11 37.68 21.28
CA ASN A 448 60.62 36.59 20.43
C ASN A 448 59.15 36.29 20.78
N PHE A 449 58.23 36.57 19.86
CA PHE A 449 56.81 36.25 20.03
C PHE A 449 56.56 34.79 19.65
N ARG A 450 56.21 33.96 20.64
CA ARG A 450 55.73 32.59 20.40
C ARG A 450 54.23 32.58 20.23
N ILE A 451 53.76 32.33 19.01
CA ILE A 451 52.34 32.15 18.71
C ILE A 451 52.03 30.65 18.78
N LYS A 452 51.11 30.27 19.67
CA LYS A 452 50.60 28.91 19.80
C LYS A 452 49.25 28.84 19.08
N VAL A 453 49.18 28.10 17.98
CA VAL A 453 47.94 27.89 17.24
C VAL A 453 47.42 26.49 17.59
N GLU A 454 46.22 26.43 18.15
CA GLU A 454 45.54 25.20 18.54
C GLU A 454 44.30 25.02 17.65
N GLU A 455 44.16 23.85 17.04
CA GLU A 455 43.00 23.49 16.22
C GLU A 455 42.13 22.49 16.99
N THR A 456 40.89 22.90 17.26
CA THR A 456 39.90 22.12 18.01
C THR A 456 38.71 21.76 17.13
N VAL A 457 38.39 20.47 17.06
CA VAL A 457 37.14 19.94 16.50
C VAL A 457 36.43 19.17 17.60
N ASP A 458 35.14 19.44 17.81
CA ASP A 458 34.30 18.83 18.86
C ASP A 458 34.89 18.87 20.28
N GLY A 459 35.53 19.98 20.64
CA GLY A 459 36.00 20.23 22.01
C GLY A 459 37.23 19.42 22.45
N LYS A 460 37.91 18.71 21.54
CA LYS A 460 39.23 18.10 21.79
C LYS A 460 40.30 18.70 20.87
N VAL A 461 41.45 19.03 21.45
CA VAL A 461 42.62 19.56 20.73
C VAL A 461 43.27 18.41 19.95
N VAL A 462 43.21 18.44 18.62
CA VAL A 462 43.69 17.34 17.76
C VAL A 462 45.13 17.59 17.28
N SER A 463 45.61 18.84 17.36
CA SER A 463 46.93 19.25 16.90
C SER A 463 47.41 20.51 17.62
N SER A 464 48.67 20.51 18.09
CA SER A 464 49.34 21.68 18.66
C SER A 464 50.71 21.82 18.02
N HIS A 465 50.90 22.85 17.19
CA HIS A 465 52.20 23.17 16.60
C HIS A 465 52.68 24.55 17.04
N LYS A 466 53.97 24.65 17.41
CA LYS A 466 54.61 25.89 17.84
C LYS A 466 55.40 26.44 16.66
N ARG A 467 55.13 27.68 16.25
CA ARG A 467 56.01 28.42 15.34
C ARG A 467 56.66 29.57 16.10
N ASP A 468 57.97 29.64 16.00
CA ASP A 468 58.76 30.79 16.42
C ASP A 468 58.74 31.82 15.27
N VAL A 469 58.38 33.08 15.55
CA VAL A 469 58.42 34.21 14.58
C VAL A 469 59.42 35.24 15.05
#